data_AF-A0A7K3RT19-F1
#
_entry.id   AF-A0A7K3RT19-F1
#
_cell.length_a   1.000
_cell.length_b   1.000
_cell.length_c   1.000
_cell.angle_alpha   90.00
_cell.angle_beta   90.00
_cell.angle_gamma   90.00
#
_symmetry.space_group_name_H-M   'P 1'
#
loop_
_entity.id
_entity.type
_entity.pdbx_description
1 polymer ?
#
loop_
_entity_poly.entity_id
_entity_poly.type
_entity_poly.pdbx_seq_one_letter_code
_entity_poly.pdbx_strand_id
1 'polypeptide(L)'
;RVADLDAVRAAAAAHGARTLLDATQAAGWFPVDAGAYDYTVTGGFKFLLCPRGTSFLTVTEEAQDTLPALFAGWVSAGAPWTSNYGPLERLAPTARGFDEPPAFLSYHGAEHSLALLAEVGADALYAHATGLAARLREGLANLGHKAVPGESAIVAVPGLDGLQPELVEAGIAVSAPAGNLRISCHLYNTEADVDRLLDFLA
;
A
#
# COMPACT_ATOMS: atom_id res chain seq x y z
N ARG A 1 -6.49 6.30 -9.94
CA ARG A 1 -7.90 5.89 -9.78
C ARG A 1 -7.94 4.70 -8.84
N VAL A 2 -8.97 4.61 -8.01
CA VAL A 2 -9.24 3.42 -7.18
C VAL A 2 -10.14 2.49 -7.98
N ALA A 3 -9.94 1.17 -7.87
CA ALA A 3 -10.81 0.18 -8.50
C ALA A 3 -12.17 0.14 -7.79
N ASP A 4 -13.22 -0.27 -8.50
CA ASP A 4 -14.52 -0.56 -7.88
C ASP A 4 -14.44 -1.89 -7.14
N LEU A 5 -14.09 -1.81 -5.86
CA LEU A 5 -13.82 -2.97 -5.02
C LEU A 5 -15.06 -3.84 -4.81
N ASP A 6 -16.23 -3.23 -4.69
CA ASP A 6 -17.49 -3.96 -4.51
C ASP A 6 -17.91 -4.68 -5.80
N ALA A 7 -17.77 -4.03 -6.96
CA ALA A 7 -18.05 -4.68 -8.23
C ALA A 7 -17.13 -5.88 -8.50
N VAL A 8 -15.83 -5.75 -8.17
CA VAL A 8 -14.87 -6.86 -8.29
C VAL A 8 -15.26 -8.04 -7.40
N ARG A 9 -15.59 -7.78 -6.13
CA ARG A 9 -16.01 -8.82 -5.18
C ARG A 9 -17.31 -9.50 -5.61
N ALA A 10 -18.29 -8.73 -6.06
CA ALA A 10 -19.55 -9.27 -6.57
C ALA A 10 -19.34 -10.16 -7.80
N ALA A 11 -18.47 -9.73 -8.74
CA ALA A 11 -18.16 -10.52 -9.92
C ALA A 11 -17.43 -11.84 -9.58
N ALA A 12 -16.51 -11.81 -8.60
CA ALA A 12 -15.81 -13.01 -8.14
C ALA A 12 -16.77 -14.00 -7.49
N ALA A 13 -17.64 -13.52 -6.58
CA ALA A 13 -18.65 -14.33 -5.91
C ALA A 13 -19.61 -15.00 -6.90
N ALA A 14 -20.05 -14.29 -7.95
CA ALA A 14 -20.93 -14.84 -8.98
C ALA A 14 -20.31 -16.02 -9.76
N HIS A 15 -18.98 -16.17 -9.73
CA HIS A 15 -18.26 -17.25 -10.42
C HIS A 15 -17.59 -18.23 -9.45
N GLY A 16 -17.83 -18.12 -8.14
CA GLY A 16 -17.13 -18.93 -7.13
C GLY A 16 -15.62 -18.72 -7.13
N ALA A 17 -15.14 -17.57 -7.59
CA ALA A 17 -13.73 -17.22 -7.64
C ALA A 17 -13.29 -16.55 -6.33
N ARG A 18 -12.10 -16.92 -5.85
CA ARG A 18 -11.46 -16.26 -4.71
C ARG A 18 -10.88 -14.90 -5.11
N THR A 19 -10.75 -14.02 -4.14
CA THR A 19 -10.29 -12.64 -4.30
C THR A 19 -8.97 -12.41 -3.56
N LEU A 20 -8.02 -11.77 -4.25
CA LEU A 20 -6.79 -11.27 -3.64
C LEU A 20 -6.72 -9.76 -3.83
N LEU A 21 -6.62 -9.02 -2.72
CA LEU A 21 -6.34 -7.58 -2.73
C LEU A 21 -4.86 -7.32 -2.49
N ASP A 22 -4.18 -6.68 -3.45
CA ASP A 22 -2.89 -6.04 -3.19
C ASP A 22 -3.11 -4.60 -2.71
N ALA A 23 -2.96 -4.40 -1.40
CA ALA A 23 -3.15 -3.12 -0.75
C ALA A 23 -1.87 -2.28 -0.67
N THR A 24 -0.79 -2.64 -1.37
CA THR A 24 0.53 -1.96 -1.25
C THR A 24 0.47 -0.46 -1.60
N GLN A 25 -0.45 -0.02 -2.46
CA GLN A 25 -0.64 1.40 -2.80
C GLN A 25 -1.81 2.05 -2.05
N ALA A 26 -2.51 1.33 -1.18
CA ALA A 26 -3.73 1.78 -0.49
C ALA A 26 -3.54 1.81 1.03
N ALA A 27 -2.94 0.77 1.61
CA ALA A 27 -2.70 0.64 3.04
C ALA A 27 -1.81 1.79 3.54
N GLY A 28 -2.33 2.53 4.53
CA GLY A 28 -1.67 3.70 5.11
C GLY A 28 -2.31 5.05 4.74
N TRP A 29 -3.24 5.09 3.80
CA TRP A 29 -4.05 6.29 3.55
C TRP A 29 -5.50 5.99 3.13
N PHE A 30 -5.75 4.85 2.49
CA PHE A 30 -7.10 4.42 2.11
C PHE A 30 -7.69 3.53 3.22
N PRO A 31 -8.97 3.68 3.58
CA PRO A 31 -9.63 2.83 4.58
C PRO A 31 -9.88 1.42 4.01
N VAL A 32 -8.83 0.59 4.01
CA VAL A 32 -8.90 -0.79 3.51
C VAL A 32 -9.55 -1.70 4.54
N ASP A 33 -10.66 -2.35 4.18
CA ASP A 33 -11.18 -3.52 4.89
C ASP A 33 -10.47 -4.79 4.38
N ALA A 34 -9.41 -5.20 5.09
CA ALA A 34 -8.62 -6.37 4.73
C ALA A 34 -9.37 -7.71 4.98
N GLY A 35 -10.49 -7.69 5.72
CA GLY A 35 -11.33 -8.86 5.98
C GLY A 35 -12.37 -9.12 4.88
N ALA A 36 -12.57 -8.16 3.98
CA ALA A 36 -13.55 -8.27 2.89
C ALA A 36 -13.12 -9.21 1.75
N TYR A 37 -11.88 -9.73 1.76
CA TYR A 37 -11.26 -10.52 0.70
C TYR A 37 -10.74 -11.85 1.25
N ASP A 38 -10.65 -12.87 0.38
CA ASP A 38 -10.06 -14.17 0.75
C ASP A 38 -8.59 -14.04 1.14
N TYR A 39 -7.87 -13.16 0.42
CA TYR A 39 -6.49 -12.80 0.69
C TYR A 39 -6.30 -11.29 0.59
N THR A 40 -5.57 -10.69 1.53
CA THR A 40 -5.03 -9.33 1.35
C THR A 40 -3.53 -9.36 1.58
N VAL A 41 -2.76 -8.74 0.68
CA VAL A 41 -1.31 -8.58 0.81
C VAL A 41 -0.93 -7.12 0.77
N THR A 42 0.14 -6.74 1.47
CA THR A 42 0.71 -5.40 1.37
C THR A 42 2.20 -5.37 1.70
N GLY A 43 2.98 -4.63 0.92
CA GLY A 43 4.35 -4.27 1.29
C GLY A 43 4.38 -3.04 2.21
N GLY A 44 5.02 -3.15 3.38
CA GLY A 44 4.99 -2.11 4.42
C GLY A 44 5.78 -0.83 4.09
N PHE A 45 6.71 -0.88 3.13
CA PHE A 45 7.66 0.20 2.86
C PHE A 45 7.13 1.34 1.98
N LYS A 46 5.82 1.41 1.75
CA LYS A 46 5.16 2.51 1.04
C LYS A 46 4.40 3.39 2.02
N PHE A 47 3.09 3.52 1.86
CA PHE A 47 2.24 4.36 2.70
C PHE A 47 2.09 3.83 4.14
N LEU A 48 2.54 2.61 4.44
CA LEU A 48 2.67 2.14 5.83
C LEU A 48 3.94 2.61 6.53
N LEU A 49 4.84 3.30 5.83
CA LEU A 49 6.09 3.89 6.34
C LEU A 49 7.03 2.91 7.04
N CYS A 50 6.79 1.61 6.93
CA CYS A 50 7.60 0.59 7.56
C CYS A 50 8.96 0.45 6.83
N PRO A 51 10.00 -0.09 7.49
CA PRO A 51 11.24 -0.41 6.80
C PRO A 51 11.04 -1.46 5.69
N ARG A 52 11.90 -1.42 4.66
CA ARG A 52 11.95 -2.48 3.63
C ARG A 52 12.19 -3.85 4.29
N GLY A 53 11.53 -4.88 3.77
CA GLY A 53 11.53 -6.22 4.37
C GLY A 53 10.32 -6.53 5.25
N THR A 54 9.33 -5.62 5.30
CA THR A 54 8.05 -5.83 5.97
C THR A 54 6.94 -6.05 4.95
N SER A 55 6.10 -7.04 5.21
CA SER A 55 4.89 -7.32 4.42
C SER A 55 3.87 -8.00 5.29
N PHE A 56 2.60 -7.87 4.95
CA PHE A 56 1.50 -8.46 5.71
C PHE A 56 0.58 -9.26 4.80
N LEU A 57 0.05 -10.36 5.33
CA LEU A 57 -0.98 -11.18 4.73
C LEU A 57 -2.17 -11.28 5.69
N THR A 58 -3.37 -11.04 5.19
CA THR A 58 -4.60 -11.58 5.78
C THR A 58 -5.10 -12.71 4.89
N VAL A 59 -5.66 -13.75 5.51
CA VAL A 59 -6.25 -14.89 4.81
C VAL A 59 -7.45 -15.39 5.62
N THR A 60 -8.58 -15.65 4.95
CA THR A 60 -9.77 -16.20 5.61
C THR A 60 -9.59 -17.68 5.91
N GLU A 61 -10.29 -18.21 6.91
CA GLU A 61 -10.17 -19.63 7.30
C GLU A 61 -10.43 -20.57 6.12
N GLU A 62 -11.51 -20.35 5.36
CA GLU A 62 -11.84 -21.11 4.15
C GLU A 62 -10.76 -20.99 3.06
N ALA A 63 -10.13 -19.82 2.95
CA ALA A 63 -9.08 -19.61 1.97
C ALA A 63 -7.79 -20.39 2.31
N GLN A 64 -7.50 -20.59 3.60
CA GLN A 64 -6.36 -21.38 4.05
C GLN A 64 -6.43 -22.84 3.60
N ASP A 65 -7.63 -23.42 3.49
CA ASP A 65 -7.83 -24.85 3.19
C ASP A 65 -7.20 -25.32 1.87
N THR A 66 -6.99 -24.41 0.91
CA THR A 66 -6.40 -24.74 -0.39
C THR A 66 -5.20 -23.89 -0.76
N LEU A 67 -4.72 -23.02 0.13
CA LEU A 67 -3.53 -22.21 -0.10
C LEU A 67 -2.27 -23.00 0.30
N PRO A 68 -1.37 -23.36 -0.64
CA PRO A 68 -0.15 -24.08 -0.29
C PRO A 68 0.88 -23.15 0.37
N ALA A 69 1.44 -23.57 1.51
CA ALA A 69 2.55 -22.89 2.16
C ALA A 69 3.90 -23.29 1.52
N LEU A 70 4.24 -22.67 0.38
CA LEU A 70 5.41 -23.02 -0.43
C LEU A 70 6.75 -22.81 0.28
N PHE A 71 6.82 -21.85 1.19
CA PHE A 71 8.04 -21.47 1.93
C PHE A 71 7.96 -21.83 3.42
N ALA A 72 7.14 -22.83 3.76
CA ALA A 72 6.95 -23.24 5.14
C ALA A 72 8.28 -23.62 5.81
N GLY A 73 8.51 -23.04 6.99
CA GLY A 73 9.64 -23.32 7.87
C GLY A 73 9.23 -23.41 9.33
N TRP A 74 10.22 -23.43 10.23
CA TRP A 74 9.99 -23.56 11.68
C TRP A 74 9.07 -22.47 12.27
N VAL A 75 9.03 -21.28 11.65
CA VAL A 75 8.12 -20.18 12.05
C VAL A 75 6.66 -20.50 11.74
N SER A 76 6.41 -21.07 10.56
CA SER A 76 5.08 -21.51 10.13
C SER A 76 4.60 -22.81 10.78
N ALA A 77 5.46 -23.49 11.54
CA ALA A 77 5.13 -24.76 12.18
C ALA A 77 4.07 -24.60 13.28
N GLY A 78 3.26 -25.65 13.49
CA GLY A 78 2.30 -25.69 14.59
C GLY A 78 2.96 -25.53 15.97
N ALA A 79 4.20 -25.97 16.13
CA ALA A 79 5.00 -25.78 17.34
C ALA A 79 6.39 -25.19 17.00
N PRO A 80 6.55 -23.85 17.02
CA PRO A 80 7.84 -23.19 16.81
C PRO A 80 8.91 -23.67 17.77
N TRP A 81 10.17 -23.56 17.37
CA TRP A 81 11.36 -23.94 18.16
C TRP A 81 11.54 -25.43 18.45
N THR A 82 10.49 -26.24 18.32
CA THR A 82 10.58 -27.71 18.36
C THR A 82 10.60 -28.33 16.96
N SER A 83 10.26 -27.56 15.93
CA SER A 83 10.22 -27.98 14.52
C SER A 83 11.38 -27.41 13.69
N ASN A 84 12.57 -27.27 14.28
CA ASN A 84 13.76 -26.74 13.60
C ASN A 84 14.46 -27.76 12.69
N TYR A 85 14.16 -29.05 12.84
CA TYR A 85 14.86 -30.14 12.17
C TYR A 85 13.87 -31.13 11.56
N GLY A 86 14.20 -31.66 10.38
CA GLY A 86 13.37 -32.63 9.67
C GLY A 86 12.15 -32.01 9.00
N PRO A 87 11.26 -32.85 8.45
CA PRO A 87 10.02 -32.39 7.83
C PRO A 87 9.06 -31.78 8.85
N LEU A 88 8.31 -30.77 8.43
CA LEU A 88 7.24 -30.18 9.23
C LEU A 88 6.08 -31.15 9.38
N GLU A 89 5.72 -31.51 10.61
CA GLU A 89 4.59 -32.41 10.88
C GLU A 89 3.23 -31.75 10.60
N ARG A 90 3.10 -30.46 10.93
CA ARG A 90 1.90 -29.66 10.73
C ARG A 90 2.21 -28.17 10.68
N LEU A 91 1.46 -27.43 9.86
CA LEU A 91 1.47 -25.97 9.86
C LEU A 91 0.69 -25.41 11.06
N ALA A 92 0.93 -24.15 11.37
CA ALA A 92 0.05 -23.39 12.26
C ALA A 92 -1.33 -23.25 11.60
N PRO A 93 -2.44 -23.38 12.37
CA PRO A 93 -3.80 -23.32 11.83
C PRO A 93 -4.27 -21.89 11.51
N THR A 94 -3.45 -20.89 11.84
CA THR A 94 -3.71 -19.48 11.55
C THR A 94 -2.83 -19.00 10.40
N ALA A 95 -2.99 -17.74 9.97
CA ALA A 95 -2.18 -17.11 8.94
C ALA A 95 -0.67 -17.25 9.14
N ARG A 96 -0.21 -17.48 10.38
CA ARG A 96 1.19 -17.82 10.68
C ARG A 96 1.71 -19.03 9.90
N GLY A 97 0.84 -19.93 9.45
CA GLY A 97 1.19 -21.06 8.56
C GLY A 97 1.84 -20.62 7.24
N PHE A 98 1.77 -19.33 6.91
CA PHE A 98 2.39 -18.72 5.74
C PHE A 98 3.57 -17.80 6.08
N ASP A 99 3.96 -17.69 7.36
CA ASP A 99 5.08 -16.85 7.78
C ASP A 99 6.43 -17.50 7.46
N GLU A 100 7.32 -16.67 6.92
CA GLU A 100 8.75 -16.96 6.79
C GLU A 100 9.53 -16.40 7.99
N PRO A 101 10.78 -16.84 8.23
CA PRO A 101 11.66 -16.19 9.20
C PRO A 101 11.71 -14.66 9.01
N PRO A 102 11.25 -13.87 10.00
CA PRO A 102 11.05 -12.44 9.79
C PRO A 102 12.38 -11.69 9.71
N ALA A 103 12.40 -10.62 8.93
CA ALA A 103 13.48 -9.63 8.97
C ALA A 103 13.39 -8.82 10.27
N PHE A 104 13.93 -9.35 11.37
CA PHE A 104 13.74 -8.84 12.74
C PHE A 104 13.86 -7.32 12.88
N LEU A 105 14.92 -6.71 12.33
CA LEU A 105 15.15 -5.27 12.45
C LEU A 105 14.09 -4.45 11.70
N SER A 106 13.63 -4.94 10.54
CA SER A 106 12.59 -4.27 9.77
C SER A 106 11.26 -4.27 10.51
N TYR A 107 10.90 -5.39 11.16
CA TYR A 107 9.68 -5.48 11.97
C TYR A 107 9.75 -4.66 13.27
N HIS A 108 10.93 -4.52 13.88
CA HIS A 108 11.11 -3.60 15.00
C HIS A 108 10.85 -2.13 14.60
N GLY A 109 11.29 -1.72 13.40
CA GLY A 109 10.95 -0.37 12.90
C GLY A 109 9.49 -0.25 12.43
N ALA A 110 8.89 -1.35 11.98
CA ALA A 110 7.48 -1.38 11.56
C ALA A 110 6.54 -1.09 12.72
N GLU A 111 6.80 -1.62 13.91
CA GLU A 111 5.99 -1.36 15.11
C GLU A 111 5.77 0.14 15.34
N HIS A 112 6.85 0.93 15.32
CA HIS A 112 6.75 2.38 15.50
C HIS A 112 5.99 3.09 14.38
N SER A 113 6.18 2.63 13.14
CA SER A 113 5.50 3.20 11.96
C SER A 113 3.99 2.95 12.04
N LEU A 114 3.61 1.71 12.35
CA LEU A 114 2.21 1.32 12.50
C LEU A 114 1.55 1.98 13.71
N ALA A 115 2.27 2.12 14.83
CA ALA A 115 1.76 2.83 16.01
C ALA A 115 1.44 4.30 15.70
N LEU A 116 2.32 5.00 14.98
CA LEU A 116 2.09 6.38 14.53
C LEU A 116 0.85 6.48 13.64
N LEU A 117 0.72 5.60 12.64
CA LEU A 117 -0.44 5.62 11.74
C LEU A 117 -1.75 5.29 12.47
N ALA A 118 -1.71 4.37 13.44
CA ALA A 118 -2.86 4.04 14.27
C ALA A 118 -3.26 5.20 15.19
N GLU A 119 -2.30 5.97 15.71
CA GLU A 119 -2.55 7.17 16.52
C GLU A 119 -3.24 8.28 15.70
N VAL A 120 -2.79 8.51 14.46
CA VAL A 120 -3.39 9.50 13.56
C VAL A 120 -4.80 9.07 13.12
N GLY A 121 -4.98 7.77 12.83
CA GLY A 121 -6.26 7.19 12.43
C GLY A 121 -6.52 7.24 10.92
N ALA A 122 -7.20 6.21 10.41
CA ALA A 122 -7.42 6.00 8.98
C ALA A 122 -8.19 7.14 8.30
N ASP A 123 -9.25 7.65 8.93
CA ASP A 123 -10.09 8.71 8.37
C ASP A 123 -9.32 10.03 8.21
N ALA A 124 -8.48 10.37 9.21
CA ALA A 124 -7.65 11.57 9.16
C ALA A 124 -6.57 11.45 8.07
N LEU A 125 -5.91 10.28 7.96
CA LEU A 125 -4.95 10.00 6.91
C LEU A 125 -5.59 10.10 5.52
N TYR A 126 -6.79 9.54 5.36
CA TYR A 126 -7.55 9.60 4.12
C TYR A 126 -7.89 11.03 3.74
N ALA A 127 -8.53 11.78 4.64
CA ALA A 127 -8.95 13.15 4.39
C ALA A 127 -7.77 14.07 4.06
N HIS A 128 -6.66 13.93 4.78
CA HIS A 128 -5.45 14.73 4.54
C HIS A 128 -4.82 14.42 3.18
N ALA A 129 -4.52 13.15 2.90
CA ALA A 129 -3.82 12.76 1.68
C ALA A 129 -4.66 13.02 0.42
N THR A 130 -5.97 12.77 0.48
CA THR A 130 -6.88 13.06 -0.65
C THR A 130 -7.16 14.56 -0.80
N GLY A 131 -7.22 15.32 0.29
CA GLY A 131 -7.35 16.77 0.28
C GLY A 131 -6.17 17.47 -0.42
N LEU A 132 -4.94 17.12 -0.06
CA LEU A 132 -3.74 17.62 -0.75
C LEU A 132 -3.73 17.24 -2.24
N ALA A 133 -4.09 16.00 -2.55
CA ALA A 133 -4.16 15.54 -3.92
C ALA A 133 -5.27 16.26 -4.72
N ALA A 134 -6.38 16.64 -4.08
CA ALA A 134 -7.44 17.43 -4.71
C ALA A 134 -6.96 18.86 -5.02
N ARG A 135 -6.32 19.53 -4.04
CA ARG A 135 -5.68 20.85 -4.25
C ARG A 135 -4.67 20.81 -5.40
N LEU A 136 -3.81 19.79 -5.43
CA LEU A 136 -2.84 19.62 -6.51
C LEU A 136 -3.53 19.47 -7.88
N ARG A 137 -4.59 18.66 -7.98
CA ARG A 137 -5.35 18.50 -9.24
C ARG A 137 -5.99 19.82 -9.69
N GLU A 138 -6.53 20.61 -8.76
CA GLU A 138 -7.09 21.93 -9.05
C GLU A 138 -6.02 22.90 -9.56
N GLY A 139 -4.90 23.01 -8.86
CA GLY A 139 -3.78 23.86 -9.27
C GLY A 139 -3.23 23.47 -10.65
N LEU A 140 -3.04 22.18 -10.90
CA LEU A 140 -2.62 21.68 -12.21
C LEU A 140 -3.61 22.06 -13.31
N ALA A 141 -4.93 21.97 -13.04
CA ALA A 141 -5.95 22.36 -14.00
C ALA A 141 -5.90 23.86 -14.34
N ASN A 142 -5.63 24.72 -13.34
CA ASN A 142 -5.46 26.16 -13.54
C ASN A 142 -4.23 26.50 -14.40
N LEU A 143 -3.18 25.69 -14.34
CA LEU A 143 -1.99 25.79 -15.21
C LEU A 143 -2.17 25.13 -16.58
N GLY A 144 -3.35 24.56 -16.86
CA GLY A 144 -3.64 23.89 -18.15
C GLY A 144 -3.16 22.44 -18.23
N HIS A 145 -2.66 21.86 -17.13
CA HIS A 145 -2.26 20.45 -17.05
C HIS A 145 -3.45 19.56 -16.64
N LYS A 146 -3.62 18.44 -17.35
CA LYS A 146 -4.73 17.50 -17.10
C LYS A 146 -4.24 16.29 -16.30
N ALA A 147 -4.41 16.33 -14.99
CA ALA A 147 -4.19 15.16 -14.14
C ALA A 147 -5.27 14.09 -14.37
N VAL A 148 -4.93 12.82 -14.12
CA VAL A 148 -5.90 11.73 -14.10
C VAL A 148 -6.93 11.97 -12.98
N PRO A 149 -8.23 11.98 -13.29
CA PRO A 149 -9.27 12.23 -12.29
C PRO A 149 -9.43 11.05 -11.33
N GLY A 150 -9.88 11.34 -10.12
CA GLY A 150 -10.24 10.36 -9.10
C GLY A 150 -9.86 10.80 -7.68
N GLU A 151 -10.47 10.15 -6.70
CA GLU A 151 -10.21 10.37 -5.28
C GLU A 151 -9.11 9.42 -4.81
N SER A 152 -7.87 9.90 -4.86
CA SER A 152 -6.69 9.13 -4.47
C SER A 152 -5.58 10.06 -4.02
N ALA A 153 -4.78 9.61 -3.05
CA ALA A 153 -3.55 10.26 -2.60
C ALA A 153 -2.47 10.35 -3.71
N ILE A 154 -2.62 9.61 -4.80
CA ILE A 154 -1.68 9.60 -5.93
C ILE A 154 -2.27 10.40 -7.09
N VAL A 155 -1.52 11.41 -7.55
CA VAL A 155 -1.82 12.22 -8.73
C VAL A 155 -0.87 11.81 -9.85
N ALA A 156 -1.41 11.44 -11.00
CA ALA A 156 -0.66 11.15 -12.21
C ALA A 156 -1.00 12.20 -13.27
N VAL A 157 0.03 12.78 -13.89
CA VAL A 157 -0.09 13.82 -14.92
C VAL A 157 0.61 13.32 -16.19
N PRO A 158 -0.15 12.90 -17.21
CA PRO A 158 0.42 12.43 -18.47
C PRO A 158 1.25 13.51 -19.18
N GLY A 159 2.37 13.09 -19.79
CA GLY A 159 3.18 13.96 -20.66
C GLY A 159 4.07 14.97 -19.96
N LEU A 160 4.15 14.93 -18.62
CA LEU A 160 5.07 15.75 -17.81
C LEU A 160 6.23 14.95 -17.22
N ASP A 161 6.40 13.69 -17.61
CA ASP A 161 7.43 12.79 -17.11
C ASP A 161 8.85 13.31 -17.37
N GLY A 162 9.06 14.03 -18.48
CA GLY A 162 10.34 14.65 -18.83
C GLY A 162 10.84 15.70 -17.85
N LEU A 163 9.95 16.27 -17.01
CA LEU A 163 10.30 17.30 -16.02
C LEU A 163 10.87 16.72 -14.72
N GLN A 164 10.83 15.39 -14.54
CA GLN A 164 11.23 14.75 -13.28
C GLN A 164 12.69 15.03 -12.87
N PRO A 165 13.69 15.03 -13.78
CA PRO A 165 15.06 15.37 -13.41
C PRO A 165 15.18 16.80 -12.85
N GLU A 166 14.55 17.78 -13.49
CA GLU A 166 14.60 19.19 -13.09
C GLU A 166 13.87 19.43 -11.76
N LEU A 167 12.71 18.77 -11.56
CA LEU A 167 11.99 18.80 -10.28
C LEU A 167 12.85 18.22 -9.15
N VAL A 168 13.54 17.10 -9.38
CA VAL A 168 14.42 16.49 -8.38
C VAL A 168 15.61 17.39 -8.06
N GLU A 169 16.22 18.02 -9.06
CA GLU A 169 17.30 19.01 -8.87
C GLU A 169 16.82 20.23 -8.06
N ALA A 170 15.57 20.66 -8.28
CA ALA A 170 14.90 21.69 -7.50
C ALA A 170 14.46 21.22 -6.10
N GLY A 171 14.78 19.98 -5.69
CA GLY A 171 14.45 19.42 -4.37
C GLY A 171 13.01 18.92 -4.22
N ILE A 172 12.31 18.67 -5.33
CA ILE A 172 10.92 18.18 -5.38
C ILE A 172 10.95 16.71 -5.82
N ALA A 173 10.86 15.79 -4.86
CA ALA A 173 10.96 14.36 -5.13
C ALA A 173 9.67 13.79 -5.73
N VAL A 174 9.74 13.40 -7.00
CA VAL A 174 8.63 12.81 -7.77
C VAL A 174 9.10 11.62 -8.62
N SER A 175 8.15 10.84 -9.13
CA SER A 175 8.44 9.67 -9.99
C SER A 175 7.83 9.84 -11.37
N ALA A 176 8.43 9.23 -12.39
CA ALA A 176 8.02 9.37 -13.80
C ALA A 176 7.64 8.04 -14.49
N PRO A 177 6.73 7.21 -13.92
CA PRO A 177 6.42 5.90 -14.51
C PRO A 177 5.52 6.02 -15.74
N ALA A 178 5.82 5.23 -16.77
CA ALA A 178 4.94 5.00 -17.93
C ALA A 178 4.42 6.30 -18.60
N GLY A 179 5.29 7.30 -18.78
CA GLY A 179 4.93 8.57 -19.43
C GLY A 179 4.10 9.53 -18.57
N ASN A 180 4.07 9.33 -17.25
CA ASN A 180 3.35 10.21 -16.32
C ASN A 180 4.30 10.77 -15.28
N LEU A 181 4.15 12.05 -14.96
CA LEU A 181 4.64 12.60 -13.69
C LEU A 181 3.70 12.13 -12.58
N ARG A 182 4.22 11.41 -11.59
CA ARG A 182 3.45 10.83 -10.49
C ARG A 182 3.90 11.41 -9.16
N ILE A 183 2.95 12.07 -8.50
CA ILE A 183 3.07 12.71 -7.20
C ILE A 183 2.20 11.95 -6.20
N SER A 184 2.72 11.72 -5.00
CA SER A 184 2.03 10.97 -3.95
C SER A 184 2.01 11.80 -2.68
N CYS A 185 0.82 12.15 -2.22
CA CYS A 185 0.59 12.96 -1.02
C CYS A 185 0.41 12.04 0.19
N HIS A 186 1.00 12.39 1.32
CA HIS A 186 0.84 11.64 2.56
C HIS A 186 0.97 12.55 3.80
N LEU A 187 1.05 11.96 4.99
CA LEU A 187 0.91 12.65 6.28
C LEU A 187 2.00 13.70 6.53
N TYR A 188 3.19 13.49 5.96
CA TYR A 188 4.32 14.41 6.08
C TYR A 188 4.31 15.52 5.02
N ASN A 189 3.36 15.51 4.09
CA ASN A 189 3.21 16.58 3.10
C ASN A 189 2.26 17.66 3.62
N THR A 190 2.47 18.87 3.13
CA THR A 190 1.73 20.08 3.47
C THR A 190 1.20 20.78 2.23
N GLU A 191 0.33 21.78 2.42
CA GLU A 191 -0.10 22.66 1.31
C GLU A 191 1.08 23.40 0.68
N ALA A 192 2.09 23.78 1.47
CA ALA A 192 3.28 24.45 0.96
C ALA A 192 4.10 23.57 0.01
N ASP A 193 4.12 22.24 0.22
CA ASP A 193 4.76 21.31 -0.72
C ASP A 193 4.02 21.24 -2.05
N VAL A 194 2.68 21.30 -2.00
CA VAL A 194 1.82 21.35 -3.19
C VAL A 194 2.06 22.66 -3.95
N ASP A 195 2.07 23.79 -3.23
CA ASP A 195 2.26 25.11 -3.82
C ASP A 195 3.64 25.23 -4.46
N ARG A 196 4.71 24.74 -3.80
CA ARG A 196 6.06 24.71 -4.37
C ARG A 196 6.15 23.94 -5.68
N LEU A 197 5.43 22.82 -5.80
CA LEU A 197 5.36 22.06 -7.05
C LEU A 197 4.60 22.83 -8.13
N LEU A 198 3.48 23.46 -7.79
CA LEU A 198 2.68 24.24 -8.72
C LEU A 198 3.44 25.47 -9.22
N ASP A 199 4.14 26.18 -8.34
CA ASP A 199 4.97 27.34 -8.67
C ASP A 199 6.12 26.96 -9.63
N PHE A 200 6.69 25.75 -9.50
CA PHE A 200 7.69 25.26 -10.43
C PHE A 200 7.11 24.99 -11.83
N LEU A 201 5.85 24.58 -11.92
CA LEU A 201 5.18 24.22 -13.16
C LEU A 201 4.53 25.42 -13.88
N ALA A 202 4.46 26.58 -13.22
CA ALA A 202 3.87 27.82 -13.75
C ALA A 202 4.84 28.57 -14.68
#